data_AF-A0A336N7Q7-F1
#
_entry.id   AF-A0A336N7Q7-F1
#
_cell.length_a   1.000
_cell.length_b   1.000
_cell.length_c   1.000
_cell.angle_alpha   90.00
_cell.angle_beta   90.00
_cell.angle_gamma   90.00
#
_symmetry.space_group_name_H-M   'P 1'
#
loop_
_entity.id
_entity.type
_entity.pdbx_description
1 polymer ?
#
loop_
_entity_poly.entity_id
_entity_poly.type
_entity_poly.pdbx_seq_one_letter_code
_entity_poly.pdbx_strand_id
1 'polypeptide(L)' 'MLCVNVELKERRYPIYIGAGLLTNTDCYPLKQGNKVMIVSNPTVAHYYLTTVTETLEKSVVSLNMFSYPMASNTKLSTL' A
#
# COMPACT_ATOMS: atom_id res chain seq x y z
N MET A 1 -13.63 -2.87 -12.38
CA MET A 1 -12.77 -3.41 -11.32
C MET A 1 -12.88 -4.92 -11.35
N LEU A 2 -11.77 -5.63 -11.53
CA LEU A 2 -11.68 -7.08 -11.42
C LEU A 2 -11.11 -7.43 -10.04
N CYS A 3 -11.61 -8.50 -9.44
CA CYS A 3 -11.13 -9.00 -8.16
C CYS A 3 -10.75 -10.48 -8.31
N VAL A 4 -9.51 -10.82 -7.96
CA VAL A 4 -9.01 -12.19 -7.94
C VAL A 4 -8.68 -12.55 -6.50
N ASN A 5 -9.39 -13.53 -5.95
CA ASN A 5 -9.11 -14.04 -4.61
C ASN A 5 -8.04 -15.13 -4.73
N VAL A 6 -6.86 -14.87 -4.16
CA VAL A 6 -5.76 -15.82 -4.17
C VAL A 6 -5.72 -16.56 -2.83
N GLU A 7 -5.60 -17.88 -2.90
CA GLU A 7 -5.45 -18.76 -1.74
C GLU A 7 -4.03 -19.30 -1.67
N LEU A 8 -3.32 -18.95 -0.60
CA LEU A 8 -1.97 -19.43 -0.31
C LEU A 8 -1.94 -20.02 1.09
N LYS A 9 -2.04 -21.35 1.15
CA LYS A 9 -2.13 -22.11 2.41
C LYS A 9 -3.25 -21.56 3.31
N GLU A 10 -2.90 -20.99 4.46
CA GLU A 10 -3.85 -20.44 5.44
C GLU A 10 -4.19 -18.97 5.21
N ARG A 11 -3.61 -18.32 4.18
CA ARG A 11 -3.85 -16.90 3.89
C ARG A 11 -4.62 -16.75 2.59
N ARG A 12 -5.67 -15.95 2.64
CA ARG A 12 -6.46 -15.54 1.48
C ARG A 12 -6.47 -14.03 1.41
N TYR A 13 -6.16 -13.47 0.25
CA TYR A 13 -6.22 -12.02 0.04
C TYR A 13 -6.76 -11.68 -1.36
N PRO A 14 -7.52 -10.59 -1.50
CA PRO A 14 -7.99 -10.11 -2.78
C PRO A 14 -6.89 -9.34 -3.52
N ILE A 15 -6.80 -9.57 -4.82
CA ILE A 15 -6.04 -8.73 -5.75
C ILE A 15 -7.05 -7.93 -6.58
N TYR A 16 -7.07 -6.62 -6.39
CA TYR A 16 -7.92 -5.71 -7.16
C TYR A 16 -7.16 -5.19 -8.39
N ILE A 17 -7.77 -5.28 -9.57
CA ILE A 17 -7.20 -4.82 -10.85
C ILE A 17 -8.19 -3.88 -11.54
N GLY A 18 -7.73 -2.68 -11.88
CA GLY A 18 -8.56 -1.64 -12.50
C GLY A 18 -7.90 -0.27 -12.44
N ALA A 19 -8.52 0.70 -13.10
CA ALA A 19 -8.11 2.11 -13.03
C ALA A 19 -8.66 2.78 -11.76
N GLY A 20 -7.93 3.75 -11.22
CA GLY A 20 -8.40 4.58 -10.08
C GLY A 20 -8.48 3.86 -8.73
N LEU A 21 -7.86 2.69 -8.57
CA LEU A 21 -7.95 1.93 -7.33
C LEU A 21 -7.24 2.60 -6.14
N LEU A 22 -6.21 3.41 -6.41
CA LEU A 22 -5.47 4.12 -5.37
C LEU A 22 -6.30 5.18 -4.64
N THR A 23 -7.38 5.67 -5.27
CA THR A 23 -8.30 6.64 -4.68
C THR A 23 -9.51 5.97 -4.03
N ASN A 24 -9.64 4.64 -4.14
CA ASN A 24 -10.76 3.92 -3.56
C ASN A 24 -10.39 3.40 -2.17
N THR A 25 -11.06 3.94 -1.15
CA THR A 25 -10.86 3.55 0.25
C THR A 25 -11.23 2.09 0.52
N ASP A 26 -12.19 1.52 -0.23
CA ASP A 26 -12.64 0.14 -0.05
C ASP A 26 -11.58 -0.90 -0.46
N CYS A 27 -10.61 -0.48 -1.29
CA CYS A 27 -9.49 -1.33 -1.69
C CYS A 27 -8.48 -1.54 -0.55
N TYR A 28 -8.54 -0.70 0.50
CA TYR A 28 -7.66 -0.80 1.65
C TYR A 28 -8.41 -1.45 2.83
N PRO A 29 -8.02 -2.66 3.28
CA PRO A 29 -8.67 -3.35 4.39
C PRO A 29 -8.23 -2.77 5.75
N LEU A 30 -8.26 -1.45 5.88
CA LEU A 30 -7.80 -0.71 7.06
C LEU A 30 -9.00 -0.30 7.91
N LYS A 31 -8.83 -0.38 9.24
CA LYS A 31 -9.83 0.06 10.20
C LYS A 31 -9.41 1.40 10.81
N GLN A 32 -10.39 2.19 11.23
CA GLN A 32 -10.14 3.44 11.92
C GLN A 32 -9.30 3.20 13.18
N GLY A 33 -8.25 4.00 13.37
CA GLY A 33 -7.30 3.86 14.49
C GLY A 33 -6.09 2.96 14.22
N ASN A 34 -6.00 2.29 13.07
CA ASN A 34 -4.79 1.60 12.66
C ASN A 34 -3.66 2.61 12.37
N LYS A 35 -2.42 2.31 12.78
CA LYS A 35 -1.25 3.08 12.33
C LYS A 35 -0.70 2.43 11.07
N VAL A 36 -0.48 3.21 10.02
CA VAL A 36 0.02 2.71 8.73
C VAL A 36 1.34 3.38 8.40
N MET A 37 2.30 2.57 7.95
CA MET A 37 3.59 3.04 7.44
C MET A 37 3.68 2.78 5.94
N ILE A 38 3.86 3.83 5.16
CA ILE A 38 4.06 3.72 3.71
C ILE A 38 5.56 3.60 3.44
N VAL A 39 5.96 2.51 2.78
CA VAL A 39 7.33 2.27 2.34
C VAL A 39 7.36 2.32 0.82
N SER A 40 8.10 3.28 0.27
CA SER A 40 8.25 3.48 -1.17
C SER A 40 9.68 3.89 -1.50
N ASN A 41 10.09 3.66 -2.74
CA ASN A 41 11.29 4.30 -3.28
C ASN A 41 10.98 5.77 -3.65
N PRO A 42 12.00 6.65 -3.71
CA PRO A 42 11.83 8.07 -4.02
C PRO A 42 11.15 8.33 -5.38
N THR A 43 11.47 7.51 -6.38
CA THR A 43 10.92 7.68 -7.74
C THR A 43 9.42 7.42 -7.80
N VAL A 44 8.91 6.34 -7.20
CA VAL A 44 7.47 6.04 -7.18
C VAL A 44 6.75 6.97 -6.19
N ALA A 45 7.41 7.33 -5.10
CA ALA A 45 6.85 8.24 -4.11
C ALA A 45 6.46 9.60 -4.75
N HIS A 46 7.30 10.14 -5.63
CA HIS A 46 7.01 11.40 -6.33
C HIS A 46 5.67 11.39 -7.09
N TYR A 47 5.28 10.26 -7.67
CA TYR A 47 4.07 10.16 -8.50
C TYR A 47 2.82 9.72 -7.73
N TYR A 48 2.96 8.84 -6.74
CA TYR A 48 1.80 8.15 -6.16
C TYR A 48 1.62 8.37 -4.65
N LEU A 49 2.64 8.86 -3.95
CA LEU A 49 2.57 8.98 -2.49
C LEU A 49 1.46 9.93 -2.07
N THR A 50 1.33 11.09 -2.71
CA THR A 50 0.31 12.08 -2.40
C THR A 50 -1.09 11.49 -2.51
N THR A 51 -1.41 10.85 -3.62
CA THR A 51 -2.72 10.23 -3.86
C THR A 51 -3.05 9.15 -2.83
N VAL A 52 -2.09 8.30 -2.47
CA VAL A 52 -2.30 7.24 -1.48
C VAL A 52 -2.46 7.83 -0.08
N THR A 53 -1.67 8.84 0.27
CA THR A 53 -1.73 9.51 1.58
C THR A 53 -3.08 10.19 1.76
N GLU A 54 -3.51 11.01 0.80
CA GLU A 54 -4.81 11.68 0.83
C GLU A 54 -5.99 10.70 0.91
N THR A 55 -5.88 9.55 0.26
CA THR A 55 -6.93 8.52 0.31
C THR A 55 -6.96 7.82 1.67
N LEU A 56 -5.78 7.52 2.24
CA LEU A 56 -5.68 6.86 3.53
C LEU A 56 -6.04 7.78 4.70
N GLU A 57 -5.75 9.08 4.61
CA GLU A 57 -6.15 10.07 5.62
C GLU A 57 -7.68 10.18 5.75
N LYS A 58 -8.42 9.93 4.67
CA LYS A 58 -9.90 9.89 4.70
C LYS A 58 -10.44 8.70 5.51
N SER A 59 -9.67 7.63 5.65
CA SER A 59 -10.11 6.38 6.29
C SER A 59 -9.41 6.08 7.62
N VAL A 60 -8.21 6.60 7.86
CA VAL A 60 -7.31 6.16 8.95
C VAL A 60 -6.62 7.36 9.62
N VAL A 61 -6.42 7.26 10.94
CA VAL A 61 -5.75 8.29 11.76
C VAL A 61 -4.33 7.83 12.09
N SER A 62 -3.34 8.57 11.58
CA SER A 62 -1.87 8.44 11.75
C SER A 62 -1.13 7.68 10.63
N LEU A 63 -0.48 8.45 9.75
CA LEU A 63 0.38 7.96 8.68
C LEU A 63 1.84 8.33 8.96
N ASN A 64 2.73 7.34 8.84
CA ASN A 64 4.18 7.56 8.87
C ASN A 64 4.80 7.17 7.53
N MET A 65 5.81 7.93 7.10
CA MET A 65 6.49 7.72 5.83
C MET A 65 7.94 7.31 6.05
N PHE A 66 8.40 6.29 5.32
CA PHE A 66 9.81 5.93 5.27
C PHE A 66 10.26 5.82 3.81
N SER A 67 11.23 6.63 3.42
CA SER A 67 11.83 6.62 2.07
C SER A 67 13.11 5.81 2.09
N TYR A 68 13.17 4.75 1.29
CA TYR A 68 14.37 3.90 1.18
C TYR A 68 15.19 4.32 -0.06
N PRO A 69 16.48 4.70 0.08
CA PRO A 69 17.31 5.04 -1.07
C PRO A 69 17.52 3.79 -1.94
N MET A 70 17.33 3.94 -3.26
CA MET A 70 17.57 2.86 -4.23
C MET A 70 19.06 2.50 -4.24
N ALA A 71 19.42 1.41 -3.56
CA ALA A 71 20.63 0.64 -3.88
C ALA A 71 20.20 -0.55 -4.73
N SER A 72 20.78 -0.70 -5.91
CA SER A 72 20.41 -1.66 -6.95
C SER A 72 20.55 -3.14 -6.58
N ASN A 73 20.97 -3.49 -5.35
CA ASN A 73 21.22 -4.88 -4.94
C ASN A 73 20.93 -5.12 -3.47
N THR A 74 19.67 -5.09 -3.04
CA THR A 74 19.33 -5.68 -1.73
C THR A 74 17.97 -6.36 -1.79
N LYS A 75 17.95 -7.60 -2.29
CA LYS A 75 16.99 -8.58 -1.79
C LYS A 75 17.22 -8.64 -0.28
N LEU A 76 16.25 -8.19 0.51
CA LEU A 76 16.17 -8.52 1.92
C LEU A 76 16.01 -10.04 2.03
N SER A 77 17.13 -10.76 2.11
CA SER A 77 17.15 -12.05 2.77
C SER A 77 17.16 -11.81 4.27
N THR A 78 16.33 -12.58 4.98
CA THR A 78 16.37 -12.81 6.43
C THR A 78 15.66 -11.75 7.28
N LEU A 79 14.44 -12.07 7.72
CA LEU A 79 14.15 -12.71 9.02
C LEU A 79 12.78 -13.41 8.95
#